data_AF-A0A2U1PQZ1-F1
#
_entry.id   AF-A0A2U1PQZ1-F1
#
_cell.length_a   1.000
_cell.length_b   1.000
_cell.length_c   1.000
_cell.angle_alpha   90.00
_cell.angle_beta   90.00
_cell.angle_gamma   90.00
#
_symmetry.space_group_name_H-M   'P 1'
#
loop_
_entity.id
_entity.type
_entity.pdbx_description
1 polymer ?
#
loop_
_entity_poly.entity_id
_entity_poly.type
_entity_poly.pdbx_seq_one_letter_code
_entity_poly.pdbx_strand_id
1 'polypeptide(L)' 'MAPTFYVGSEAGLKKLDEYLLSRSYITGYQASKDDLAVHAAFSKAPSASYVNVSRWFNHIKALLRISGVSAEYFALG' A
#
# COMPACT_ATOMS: atom_id res chain seq x y z
N MET A 1 -12.12 -4.38 -11.07
CA MET A 1 -11.58 -5.24 -10.00
C MET A 1 -10.14 -4.82 -9.78
N ALA A 2 -9.77 -4.37 -8.58
CA ALA A 2 -8.39 -3.97 -8.31
C ALA A 2 -7.46 -5.19 -8.51
N PRO A 3 -6.27 -5.00 -9.12
CA PRO A 3 -5.30 -6.08 -9.22
C PRO A 3 -4.97 -6.59 -7.82
N THR A 4 -5.06 -7.91 -7.61
CA THR A 4 -4.68 -8.54 -6.35
C THR A 4 -3.16 -8.65 -6.29
N PHE A 5 -2.54 -7.93 -5.35
CA PHE A 5 -1.11 -7.99 -5.08
C PHE A 5 -0.85 -8.87 -3.85
N TYR A 6 -0.11 -9.95 -4.00
CA TYR A 6 0.30 -10.77 -2.87
C TYR A 6 1.59 -10.22 -2.24
N VAL A 7 1.44 -9.28 -1.31
CA VAL A 7 2.58 -8.56 -0.70
C VAL A 7 3.39 -9.39 0.30
N GLY A 8 3.00 -10.65 0.53
CA GLY A 8 3.73 -11.63 1.33
C GLY A 8 4.86 -12.37 0.60
N SER A 9 5.06 -12.14 -0.70
CA SER A 9 6.17 -12.72 -1.48
C SER A 9 6.97 -11.68 -2.25
N GLU A 10 8.22 -12.00 -2.56
CA GLU A 10 9.09 -11.17 -3.41
C GLU A 10 8.48 -10.93 -4.79
N ALA A 11 7.90 -11.96 -5.41
CA ALA A 11 7.27 -11.84 -6.72
C ALA A 11 6.08 -10.87 -6.70
N GLY A 12 5.25 -10.91 -5.65
CA GLY A 12 4.12 -10.00 -5.51
C GLY A 12 4.56 -8.57 -5.19
N LEU A 13 5.60 -8.40 -4.37
CA LEU A 13 6.21 -7.08 -4.12
C LEU A 13 6.81 -6.48 -5.38
N LYS A 14 7.52 -7.27 -6.18
CA LYS A 14 8.06 -6.82 -7.48
C LYS A 14 6.95 -6.38 -8.43
N LYS A 15 5.88 -7.16 -8.54
CA LYS A 15 4.72 -6.81 -9.37
C LYS A 15 4.05 -5.52 -8.91
N LEU A 16 3.91 -5.31 -7.60
CA LEU A 16 3.36 -4.09 -7.05
C LEU A 16 4.29 -2.89 -7.28
N ASP A 17 5.60 -3.09 -7.16
CA ASP A 17 6.61 -2.05 -7.40
C ASP A 17 6.56 -1.55 -8.85
N GLU A 18 6.56 -2.47 -9.81
CA GLU A 18 6.42 -2.17 -11.24
C GLU A 18 5.09 -1.49 -11.56
N TYR A 19 4.01 -1.91 -10.90
CA TYR A 19 2.70 -1.26 -11.05
C TYR A 19 2.69 0.19 -10.54
N LEU A 20 3.33 0.44 -9.40
CA LEU A 20 3.42 1.76 -8.77
C LEU A 20 4.47 2.68 -9.39
N LEU A 21 5.31 2.18 -10.30
CA LEU A 21 6.27 3.01 -11.04
C LEU A 21 5.60 4.20 -11.74
N SER A 22 4.42 3.97 -12.32
CA SER A 22 3.66 4.99 -13.06
C SER A 22 2.45 5.53 -12.29
N ARG A 23 2.29 5.16 -11.01
CA ARG A 23 1.06 5.41 -10.24
C ARG A 23 1.37 5.85 -8.83
N SER A 24 0.62 6.82 -8.33
CA SER A 24 0.72 7.24 -6.93
C SER A 24 -0.20 6.46 -5.99
N TYR A 25 -1.21 5.77 -6.54
CA TYR A 25 -2.26 5.05 -5.81
C TYR A 25 -2.61 3.74 -6.52
N ILE A 26 -3.26 2.81 -5.83
CA ILE A 26 -3.72 1.54 -6.40
C ILE A 26 -4.77 1.79 -7.48
N THR A 27 -5.70 2.72 -7.23
CA THR A 27 -6.74 3.15 -8.18
C THR A 27 -6.95 4.66 -8.16
N GLY A 28 -7.23 5.23 -9.33
CA GLY A 28 -7.47 6.68 -9.47
C GLY A 28 -6.24 7.55 -9.21
N TYR A 29 -6.49 8.79 -8.79
CA TYR A 29 -5.47 9.83 -8.57
C TYR A 29 -5.48 10.39 -7.14
N GLN A 30 -6.26 9.77 -6.24
CA GLN A 30 -6.38 10.12 -4.83
C GLN A 30 -6.40 8.82 -4.02
N ALA A 31 -6.06 8.90 -2.72
CA ALA A 31 -6.10 7.74 -1.83
C ALA A 31 -7.51 7.13 -1.80
N SER A 32 -7.60 5.82 -1.99
CA SER A 32 -8.86 5.09 -2.09
C SER A 32 -8.93 3.90 -1.13
N LYS A 33 -10.08 3.23 -1.07
CA LYS A 33 -10.23 1.99 -0.29
C LYS A 33 -9.30 0.87 -0.79
N ASP A 34 -8.91 0.90 -2.06
CA ASP A 34 -7.99 -0.09 -2.62
C ASP A 34 -6.58 0.10 -2.06
N ASP A 35 -6.14 1.35 -1.85
CA ASP A 35 -4.86 1.63 -1.18
C ASP A 35 -4.87 1.09 0.25
N LEU A 36 -5.97 1.29 0.97
CA LEU A 36 -6.12 0.80 2.34
C LEU A 36 -6.09 -0.72 2.40
N ALA A 37 -6.79 -1.40 1.49
CA ALA A 37 -6.82 -2.86 1.42
C ALA A 37 -5.43 -3.46 1.14
N VAL A 38 -4.69 -2.90 0.19
CA VAL A 38 -3.32 -3.35 -0.12
C VAL A 38 -2.37 -3.00 1.03
N HIS A 39 -2.49 -1.81 1.63
CA HIS A 39 -1.62 -1.37 2.72
C HIS A 39 -1.83 -2.21 3.99
N ALA A 40 -3.08 -2.55 4.31
CA ALA A 40 -3.42 -3.40 5.46
C ALA A 40 -2.90 -4.84 5.31
N ALA A 41 -2.63 -5.32 4.10
CA ALA A 41 -2.06 -6.65 3.87
C ALA A 41 -0.57 -6.75 4.26
N PHE A 42 0.12 -5.63 4.51
CA PHE A 42 1.50 -5.63 4.99
C PHE A 42 1.57 -5.88 6.50
N SER A 43 2.24 -6.95 6.91
CA SER A 43 2.56 -7.19 8.33
C SER A 43 3.74 -6.34 8.84
N LYS A 44 4.58 -5.84 7.92
CA LYS A 44 5.73 -4.97 8.20
C LYS A 44 6.01 -4.06 7.01
N ALA A 45 6.77 -2.99 7.25
CA ALA A 45 7.17 -2.09 6.18
C ALA A 45 7.99 -2.83 5.08
N PRO A 46 7.77 -2.51 3.79
CA PRO A 46 8.56 -3.07 2.69
C PRO A 46 10.03 -2.60 2.74
N SER A 47 10.93 -3.42 2.22
CA SER A 47 12.34 -3.04 2.03
C SER A 47 12.48 -1.85 1.09
N ALA A 48 13.41 -0.94 1.37
CA ALA A 48 13.73 0.20 0.53
C ALA A 48 14.19 -0.16 -0.90
N SER A 49 14.55 -1.43 -1.16
CA SER A 49 14.84 -1.94 -2.51
C SER A 49 13.62 -1.90 -3.45
N TYR A 50 12.40 -1.98 -2.90
CA TYR A 50 11.15 -1.80 -3.65
C TYR A 50 10.75 -0.33 -3.58
N VAL A 51 11.48 0.52 -4.30
CA VAL A 51 11.43 1.98 -4.18
C VAL A 51 10.02 2.54 -4.34
N ASN A 52 9.26 2.04 -5.31
CA ASN A 52 7.91 2.54 -5.60
C ASN A 52 6.91 2.11 -4.53
N VAL A 53 7.02 0.85 -4.06
CA VAL A 53 6.20 0.33 -2.95
C VAL A 53 6.52 1.06 -1.65
N SER A 54 7.81 1.25 -1.31
CA SER A 54 8.22 1.96 -0.10
C SER A 54 7.74 3.40 -0.08
N ARG A 55 7.84 4.11 -1.22
CA ARG A 55 7.30 5.48 -1.36
C ARG A 55 5.79 5.49 -1.12
N TRP A 56 5.05 4.63 -1.81
CA TRP A 56 3.60 4.55 -1.69
C TRP A 56 3.16 4.16 -0.27
N PHE A 57 3.78 3.14 0.34
CA PHE A 57 3.46 2.66 1.69
C PHE A 57 3.61 3.78 2.72
N ASN A 58 4.72 4.50 2.68
CA ASN A 58 4.97 5.62 3.60
C ASN A 58 3.99 6.78 3.37
N HIS A 59 3.61 7.05 2.12
CA HIS A 59 2.62 8.07 1.77
C HIS A 59 1.24 7.73 2.36
N ILE A 60 0.73 6.51 2.13
CA ILE A 60 -0.55 6.06 2.68
C ILE A 60 -0.52 6.06 4.22
N LYS A 61 0.57 5.60 4.84
CA LYS A 61 0.75 5.65 6.30
C LYS A 61 0.69 7.08 6.84
N ALA A 62 1.29 8.05 6.15
CA ALA A 62 1.24 9.45 6.55
C ALA A 62 -0.18 10.03 6.45
N LEU A 63 -0.90 9.72 5.37
CA LEU A 63 -2.30 10.14 5.20
C LEU A 63 -3.20 9.61 6.32
N LEU A 64 -3.05 8.33 6.68
CA LEU A 64 -3.80 7.71 7.80
C LEU A 64 -3.53 8.41 9.14
N ARG A 65 -2.26 8.71 9.41
CA ARG A 65 -1.87 9.45 10.62
C ARG A 65 -2.50 10.85 10.65
N ILE A 66 -2.50 11.56 9.53
CA ILE A 66 -3.07 12.92 9.44
C ILE A 66 -4.59 12.89 9.55
N SER A 67 -5.26 11.86 9.02
CA SER A 67 -6.72 11.73 9.06
C SER A 67 -7.26 11.25 10.42
N GLY A 68 -6.40 10.98 11.40
CA GLY A 68 -6.80 10.40 12.69
C GLY A 68 -7.32 8.96 12.59
N VAL A 69 -7.13 8.31 11.44
CA VAL A 69 -7.53 6.92 11.21
C VAL A 69 -6.32 6.06 11.56
N SER A 70 -6.29 5.51 12.77
CA SER A 70 -5.24 4.56 13.12
C SER A 70 -5.47 3.22 12.45
N ALA A 71 -4.42 2.65 11.85
CA ALA A 71 -4.47 1.36 11.16
C ALA A 71 -4.94 0.20 12.06
N GLU A 72 -4.84 0.35 13.39
CA GLU A 72 -5.33 -0.61 14.38
C GLU A 72 -6.86 -0.75 14.42
N TYR A 73 -7.62 0.21 13.86
CA TYR A 73 -9.08 0.14 13.81
C TYR A 73 -9.62 -0.85 12.76
N PHE A 74 -8.83 -1.21 11.76
CA PHE A 74 -9.25 -2.14 10.70
C PHE A 74 -8.85 -3.60 10.97
N ALA A 75 -7.93 -3.86 11.90
CA ALA A 75 -7.48 -5.21 12.22
C ALA A 75 -8.42 -5.96 13.21
N LEU A 76 -9.48 -5.28 13.68
CA LEU A 76 -10.46 -5.80 14.65
C LEU A 76 -11.89 -5.91 14.07
N GLY A 77 -12.05 -5.83 12.75
CA GLY A 77 -13.35 -5.93 12.05
C GLY A 77 -13.49 -7.22 11.27
#